data_AF-A0A365ZJY1-F1
#
_entry.id   AF-A0A365ZJY1-F1
#
_cell.length_a   1.000
_cell.length_b   1.000
_cell.length_c   1.000
_cell.angle_alpha   90.00
_cell.angle_beta   90.00
_cell.angle_gamma   90.00
#
_symmetry.space_group_name_H-M   'P 1'
#
loop_
_entity.id
_entity.type
_entity.pdbx_description
1 polymer ?
#
loop_
_entity_poly.entity_id
_entity_poly.type
_entity_poly.pdbx_seq_one_letter_code
_entity_poly.pdbx_strand_id
1 'polypeptide(L)'
;MLGVFTAGLLLGGTLSATVLWLASGLVTPVPEVVRAPAAIGVALLGVARDAGLIALPLPQNARQVPQDVLQRDLVRGALQFGFELGTGVRTYVSASLPYAAAAAVLLAGDAGAALLTGVGFALGRAATPALRLASGTGEEWDGRLLDRLWLLSVGGGTALAGALTLLALRG
;
A
#
# COMPACT_ATOMS: atom_id res chain seq x y z
N MET A 1 -9.62 -7.82 19.13
CA MET A 1 -8.78 -6.64 18.77
C MET A 1 -8.31 -6.68 17.33
N LEU A 2 -7.60 -7.75 16.89
CA LEU A 2 -7.10 -7.86 15.52
C LEU A 2 -8.20 -7.69 14.44
N GLY A 3 -9.35 -8.33 14.59
CA GLY A 3 -10.47 -8.19 13.64
C GLY A 3 -11.00 -6.75 13.51
N VAL A 4 -11.08 -6.01 14.61
CA VAL A 4 -11.54 -4.61 14.62
C VAL A 4 -10.52 -3.69 13.94
N PHE A 5 -9.23 -3.93 14.22
CA PHE A 5 -8.14 -3.24 13.55
C PHE A 5 -8.12 -3.54 12.04
N THR A 6 -8.30 -4.80 11.63
CA THR A 6 -8.40 -5.19 10.22
C THR A 6 -9.61 -4.56 9.53
N ALA A 7 -10.75 -4.46 10.22
CA ALA A 7 -11.91 -3.75 9.69
C ALA A 7 -11.58 -2.27 9.45
N GLY A 8 -10.87 -1.62 10.38
CA GLY A 8 -10.35 -0.26 10.20
C GLY A 8 -9.46 -0.15 8.97
N LEU A 9 -8.47 -1.05 8.84
CA LEU A 9 -7.58 -1.10 7.68
C LEU A 9 -8.34 -1.20 6.36
N LEU A 10 -9.33 -2.10 6.29
CA LEU A 10 -10.15 -2.29 5.09
C LEU A 10 -10.95 -1.04 4.75
N LEU A 11 -11.56 -0.39 5.74
CA LEU A 11 -12.28 0.88 5.53
C LEU A 11 -11.34 1.98 5.01
N GLY A 12 -10.15 2.14 5.62
CA GLY A 12 -9.18 3.17 5.22
C GLY A 12 -8.57 2.91 3.83
N GLY A 13 -8.25 1.64 3.53
CA GLY A 13 -7.69 1.23 2.24
C GLY A 13 -8.71 1.37 1.11
N THR A 14 -9.96 0.97 1.37
CA THR A 14 -11.07 1.14 0.41
C THR A 14 -11.35 2.61 0.16
N LEU A 15 -11.42 3.44 1.22
CA LEU A 15 -11.59 4.88 1.09
C LEU A 15 -10.51 5.51 0.21
N SER A 16 -9.24 5.17 0.46
CA SER A 16 -8.12 5.71 -0.32
C SER A 16 -8.18 5.30 -1.78
N ALA A 17 -8.51 4.03 -2.05
CA ALA A 17 -8.73 3.55 -3.41
C ALA A 17 -9.90 4.26 -4.10
N THR A 18 -11.02 4.48 -3.40
CA THR A 18 -12.15 5.24 -3.94
C THR A 18 -11.75 6.68 -4.27
N VAL A 19 -11.00 7.35 -3.40
CA VAL A 19 -10.50 8.70 -3.65
C VAL A 19 -9.58 8.73 -4.87
N LEU A 20 -8.66 7.77 -5.00
CA LEU A 20 -7.78 7.66 -6.17
C LEU A 20 -8.57 7.38 -7.45
N TRP A 21 -9.57 6.50 -7.40
CA TRP A 21 -10.44 6.25 -8.54
C TRP A 21 -11.23 7.49 -8.96
N LEU A 22 -11.81 8.23 -8.01
CA LEU A 22 -12.47 9.50 -8.33
C LEU A 22 -11.49 10.52 -8.93
N ALA A 23 -10.27 10.60 -8.39
CA ALA A 23 -9.21 11.47 -8.90
C ALA A 23 -8.69 11.05 -10.28
N SER A 24 -8.88 9.79 -10.71
CA SER A 24 -8.52 9.34 -12.05
C SER A 24 -9.26 10.10 -13.16
N GLY A 25 -10.43 10.68 -12.85
CA GLY A 25 -11.15 11.57 -13.77
C GLY A 25 -10.37 12.85 -14.12
N LEU A 26 -9.41 13.26 -13.28
CA LEU A 26 -8.49 14.37 -13.59
C LEU A 26 -7.39 13.95 -14.58
N VAL A 27 -7.17 12.65 -14.73
CA VAL A 27 -6.15 12.04 -15.61
C VAL A 27 -6.76 11.67 -16.97
N THR A 28 -8.06 11.86 -17.17
CA THR A 28 -8.76 11.64 -18.45
C THR A 28 -8.07 12.27 -19.67
N PRO A 29 -7.50 13.48 -19.61
CA PRO A 29 -6.78 14.09 -20.75
C PRO A 29 -5.51 13.34 -21.17
N VAL A 30 -4.95 12.46 -20.33
CA VAL A 30 -3.74 11.70 -20.65
C VAL A 30 -4.08 10.62 -21.68
N PRO A 31 -3.37 10.56 -22.83
CA PRO A 31 -3.59 9.55 -23.85
C PRO A 31 -3.41 8.13 -23.32
N GLU A 32 -4.25 7.20 -23.76
CA GLU A 32 -4.24 5.80 -23.31
C GLU A 32 -2.89 5.11 -23.56
N VAL A 33 -2.27 5.40 -24.71
CA VAL A 33 -0.94 4.90 -25.09
C VAL A 33 0.17 5.28 -24.09
N VAL A 34 -0.04 6.32 -23.27
CA VAL A 34 0.93 6.78 -22.27
C VAL A 34 0.65 6.20 -20.89
N ARG A 35 -0.61 5.87 -20.57
CA ARG A 35 -1.03 5.49 -19.21
C ARG A 35 -0.33 4.21 -18.72
N ALA A 36 -0.36 3.15 -19.53
CA ALA A 36 0.27 1.88 -19.16
C ALA A 36 1.81 1.99 -19.06
N PRO A 37 2.53 2.56 -20.06
CA PRO A 37 3.97 2.81 -19.92
C PRO A 37 4.33 3.68 -18.72
N ALA A 38 3.53 4.71 -18.41
CA ALA A 38 3.77 5.55 -17.24
C ALA A 38 3.61 4.77 -15.93
N ALA A 39 2.56 3.95 -15.79
CA ALA A 39 2.36 3.11 -14.61
C ALA A 39 3.51 2.11 -14.42
N ILE A 40 3.95 1.46 -15.51
CA ILE A 40 5.09 0.55 -15.49
C ILE A 40 6.37 1.29 -15.12
N GLY A 41 6.61 2.47 -15.71
CA GLY A 41 7.77 3.31 -15.40
C GLY A 41 7.84 3.70 -13.92
N VAL A 42 6.71 4.12 -13.33
CA VAL A 42 6.64 4.42 -11.89
C VAL A 42 6.92 3.18 -11.04
N ALA A 43 6.39 2.01 -11.42
CA ALA A 43 6.69 0.77 -10.72
C ALA A 43 8.18 0.40 -10.77
N LEU A 44 8.81 0.51 -11.94
CA LEU A 44 10.25 0.26 -12.11
C LEU A 44 11.12 1.24 -11.33
N LEU A 45 10.74 2.53 -11.30
CA LEU A 45 11.41 3.53 -10.46
C LEU A 45 11.30 3.17 -8.97
N GLY A 46 10.12 2.69 -8.53
CA GLY A 46 9.92 2.19 -7.18
C GLY A 46 10.81 0.99 -6.85
N VAL A 47 10.94 0.03 -7.77
CA VAL A 47 11.87 -1.11 -7.62
C VAL A 47 13.31 -0.64 -7.52
N ALA A 48 13.75 0.25 -8.41
CA ALA A 48 15.10 0.79 -8.41
C ALA A 48 15.42 1.52 -7.10
N ARG A 49 14.46 2.29 -6.56
CA ARG A 49 14.61 2.98 -5.28
C ARG A 49 14.66 2.01 -4.10
N ASP A 50 13.76 1.02 -4.05
CA ASP A 50 13.75 0.01 -2.96
C ASP A 50 14.97 -0.93 -3.03
N ALA A 51 15.56 -1.10 -4.22
CA ALA A 51 16.82 -1.81 -4.42
C ALA A 51 18.08 -0.98 -4.08
N GLY A 52 17.92 0.30 -3.72
CA GLY A 52 19.03 1.20 -3.39
C GLY A 52 19.81 1.74 -4.59
N LEU A 53 19.28 1.59 -5.81
CA LEU A 53 19.92 2.06 -7.05
C LEU A 53 19.75 3.57 -7.27
N ILE A 54 18.67 4.15 -6.73
CA ILE A 54 18.38 5.58 -6.81
C ILE A 54 17.88 6.11 -5.46
N ALA A 55 18.17 7.39 -5.18
CA ALA A 55 17.64 8.08 -4.02
C ALA A 55 16.48 9.01 -4.43
N LEU A 56 15.26 8.57 -4.17
CA LEU A 56 14.04 9.34 -4.41
C LEU A 56 13.26 9.50 -3.09
N PRO A 57 12.95 10.73 -2.65
CA PRO A 57 12.09 10.93 -1.49
C PRO A 57 10.66 10.53 -1.85
N LEU A 58 10.03 9.76 -0.95
CA LEU A 58 8.63 9.38 -1.11
C LEU A 58 7.71 10.53 -0.66
N PRO A 59 6.56 10.74 -1.32
CA PRO A 59 5.58 11.75 -0.93
C PRO A 59 4.83 11.29 0.33
N GLN A 60 5.49 11.40 1.48
CA GLN A 60 5.00 10.92 2.77
C GLN A 60 4.73 12.08 3.73
N ASN A 61 3.62 12.01 4.46
CA ASN A 61 3.38 12.90 5.59
C ASN A 61 4.10 12.34 6.82
N ALA A 62 5.06 13.09 7.35
CA ALA A 62 5.95 12.65 8.44
C ALA A 62 5.26 12.68 9.82
N ARG A 63 4.12 11.99 9.95
CA ARG A 63 3.36 11.86 11.19
C ARG A 63 3.05 10.39 11.42
N GLN A 64 3.29 9.90 12.64
CA GLN A 64 2.84 8.58 13.05
C GLN A 64 1.42 8.69 13.60
N VAL A 65 0.64 7.61 13.46
CA VAL A 65 -0.67 7.51 14.11
C VAL A 65 -0.44 7.50 15.63
N PRO A 66 -1.04 8.44 16.38
CA PRO A 66 -0.82 8.55 17.82
C PRO A 66 -1.29 7.28 18.56
N GLN A 67 -0.43 6.70 19.40
CA GLN A 67 -0.74 5.48 20.17
C GLN A 67 -1.66 5.73 21.36
N ASP A 68 -1.84 6.98 21.79
CA ASP A 68 -2.77 7.38 22.86
C ASP A 68 -4.24 7.14 22.48
N VAL A 69 -4.54 6.99 21.19
CA VAL A 69 -5.85 6.59 20.68
C VAL A 69 -6.27 5.21 21.22
N LEU A 70 -5.32 4.30 21.45
CA LEU A 70 -5.58 2.97 22.03
C LEU A 70 -5.82 3.00 23.54
N GLN A 71 -5.44 4.08 24.23
CA GLN A 71 -5.46 4.14 25.69
C GLN A 71 -6.82 4.59 26.27
N ARG A 72 -7.66 5.28 25.49
CA ARG A 72 -8.96 5.80 25.96
C ARG A 72 -10.09 4.79 25.83
N ASP A 73 -10.19 4.11 24.69
CA ASP A 73 -11.16 3.04 24.41
C ASP A 73 -10.50 2.03 23.48
N LEU A 74 -10.36 0.79 23.93
CA LEU A 74 -9.62 -0.23 23.20
C LEU A 74 -10.25 -0.52 21.83
N VAL A 75 -11.58 -0.69 21.77
CA VAL A 75 -12.28 -1.10 20.55
C VAL A 75 -12.31 0.04 19.54
N ARG A 76 -12.74 1.23 19.97
CA ARG A 76 -12.77 2.41 19.12
C ARG A 76 -11.37 2.82 18.70
N GLY A 77 -10.40 2.73 19.62
CA GLY A 77 -9.01 3.04 19.37
C GLY A 77 -8.38 2.11 18.33
N ALA A 78 -8.64 0.80 18.42
CA ALA A 78 -8.16 -0.16 17.43
C ALA A 78 -8.78 0.05 16.05
N LEU A 79 -10.08 0.38 15.98
CA LEU A 79 -10.75 0.71 14.73
C LEU A 79 -10.17 1.97 14.09
N GLN A 80 -10.03 3.05 14.87
CA GLN A 80 -9.47 4.32 14.40
C GLN A 80 -8.01 4.15 13.96
N PHE A 81 -7.19 3.48 14.78
CA PHE A 81 -5.79 3.23 14.46
C PHE A 81 -5.66 2.43 13.16
N GLY A 82 -6.47 1.36 13.01
CA GLY A 82 -6.55 0.59 11.77
C GLY A 82 -6.97 1.44 10.58
N PHE A 83 -7.99 2.29 10.74
CA PHE A 83 -8.46 3.20 9.69
C PHE A 83 -7.38 4.18 9.24
N GLU A 84 -6.76 4.91 10.17
CA GLU A 84 -5.70 5.87 9.85
C GLU A 84 -4.51 5.18 9.18
N LEU A 85 -4.11 4.01 9.70
CA LEU A 85 -3.05 3.19 9.11
C LEU A 85 -3.42 2.66 7.71
N GLY A 86 -4.70 2.35 7.50
CA GLY A 86 -5.26 1.85 6.24
C GLY A 86 -5.35 2.93 5.17
N THR A 87 -5.45 4.21 5.55
CA THR A 87 -5.39 5.29 4.56
C THR A 87 -3.99 5.52 3.98
N GLY A 88 -2.94 5.17 4.73
CA GLY A 88 -1.56 5.48 4.34
C GLY A 88 -1.18 6.96 4.45
N VAL A 89 -2.09 7.86 4.83
CA VAL A 89 -1.87 9.33 4.83
C VAL A 89 -1.26 9.84 6.14
N ARG A 90 -1.48 9.14 7.26
CA ARG A 90 -0.96 9.51 8.59
C ARG A 90 0.01 8.49 9.17
N THR A 91 0.72 7.80 8.28
CA THR A 91 1.71 6.78 8.63
C THR A 91 2.86 6.84 7.66
N TYR A 92 4.05 6.46 8.14
CA TYR A 92 5.16 6.18 7.25
C TYR A 92 4.83 4.95 6.40
N VAL A 93 5.04 5.07 5.10
CA VAL A 93 5.00 3.96 4.14
C VAL A 93 6.37 3.95 3.48
N SER A 94 7.25 3.08 3.98
CA SER A 94 8.66 3.05 3.59
C SER A 94 8.90 2.32 2.27
N ALA A 95 8.03 1.40 1.88
CA ALA A 95 8.10 0.71 0.60
C ALA A 95 7.53 1.59 -0.52
N SER A 96 8.12 1.50 -1.72
CA SER A 96 7.65 2.24 -2.90
C SER A 96 6.40 1.61 -3.52
N LEU A 97 6.21 0.31 -3.31
CA LEU A 97 5.12 -0.48 -3.90
C LEU A 97 3.73 0.16 -3.75
N PRO A 98 3.28 0.64 -2.57
CA PRO A 98 1.96 1.25 -2.43
C PRO A 98 1.79 2.54 -3.25
N TYR A 99 2.85 3.32 -3.44
CA TYR A 99 2.81 4.52 -4.27
C TYR A 99 2.74 4.18 -5.76
N ALA A 100 3.47 3.15 -6.20
CA ALA A 100 3.38 2.64 -7.56
C ALA A 100 1.99 2.07 -7.86
N ALA A 101 1.41 1.32 -6.92
CA ALA A 101 0.04 0.82 -7.04
C ALA A 101 -0.99 1.95 -7.10
N ALA A 102 -0.82 3.00 -6.27
CA ALA A 102 -1.68 4.18 -6.31
C ALA A 102 -1.61 4.92 -7.65
N ALA A 103 -0.41 5.07 -8.21
CA ALA A 103 -0.21 5.66 -9.54
C ALA A 103 -0.88 4.81 -10.64
N ALA A 104 -0.74 3.48 -10.57
CA ALA A 104 -1.40 2.57 -11.51
C ALA A 104 -2.94 2.67 -11.43
N VAL A 105 -3.52 2.75 -10.24
CA VAL A 105 -4.97 2.97 -10.06
C VAL A 105 -5.42 4.30 -10.66
N LEU A 106 -4.68 5.38 -10.39
CA LEU A 106 -4.97 6.72 -10.95
C LEU A 106 -4.93 6.72 -12.48
N LEU A 107 -3.97 6.02 -13.08
CA LEU A 107 -3.80 5.97 -14.52
C LEU A 107 -4.79 5.02 -15.19
N ALA A 108 -5.17 3.91 -14.54
CA ALA A 108 -6.13 2.95 -15.08
C ALA A 108 -7.55 3.51 -15.09
N GLY A 109 -7.97 4.22 -14.04
CA GLY A 109 -9.33 4.75 -13.90
C GLY A 109 -10.43 3.68 -13.78
N ASP A 110 -10.05 2.43 -13.54
CA ASP A 110 -10.98 1.31 -13.37
C ASP A 110 -11.40 1.14 -11.90
N ALA A 111 -12.71 1.10 -11.65
CA ALA A 111 -13.26 1.01 -10.30
C ALA A 111 -12.96 -0.35 -9.64
N GLY A 112 -12.96 -1.43 -10.42
CA GLY A 112 -12.67 -2.78 -9.93
C GLY A 112 -11.22 -2.92 -9.48
N ALA A 113 -10.28 -2.47 -10.32
CA ALA A 113 -8.86 -2.43 -10.03
C ALA A 113 -8.55 -1.56 -8.81
N ALA A 114 -9.21 -0.41 -8.69
CA ALA A 114 -9.10 0.45 -7.52
C ALA A 114 -9.51 -0.30 -6.24
N LEU A 115 -10.71 -0.90 -6.22
CA LEU A 115 -11.23 -1.64 -5.08
C LEU A 115 -10.30 -2.79 -4.68
N LEU A 116 -9.89 -3.63 -5.65
CA LEU A 116 -8.99 -4.75 -5.41
C LEU A 116 -7.63 -4.30 -4.88
N THR A 117 -7.10 -3.18 -5.38
CA THR A 117 -5.84 -2.61 -4.91
C THR A 117 -5.97 -2.08 -3.48
N GLY A 118 -7.06 -1.37 -3.16
CA GLY A 118 -7.32 -0.86 -1.81
C GLY A 118 -7.50 -1.97 -0.78
N VAL A 119 -8.25 -3.01 -1.13
CA VAL A 119 -8.42 -4.20 -0.30
C VAL A 119 -7.11 -4.96 -0.16
N GLY A 120 -6.37 -5.18 -1.25
CA GLY A 120 -5.06 -5.84 -1.24
C GLY A 120 -4.04 -5.11 -0.37
N PHE A 121 -4.01 -3.77 -0.44
CA PHE A 121 -3.17 -2.94 0.42
C PHE A 121 -3.53 -3.10 1.90
N ALA A 122 -4.82 -3.03 2.24
CA ALA A 122 -5.31 -3.20 3.60
C ALA A 122 -5.01 -4.62 4.14
N LEU A 123 -5.22 -5.66 3.33
CA LEU A 123 -4.92 -7.05 3.69
C LEU A 123 -3.42 -7.27 3.86
N GLY A 124 -2.58 -6.71 2.99
CA GLY A 124 -1.12 -6.77 3.13
C GLY A 124 -0.66 -6.16 4.46
N ARG A 125 -1.25 -5.05 4.88
CA ARG A 125 -0.99 -4.45 6.19
C ARG A 125 -1.52 -5.27 7.37
N ALA A 126 -2.67 -5.92 7.20
CA ALA A 126 -3.23 -6.80 8.22
C ALA A 126 -2.43 -8.12 8.38
N ALA A 127 -1.77 -8.57 7.31
CA ALA A 127 -1.01 -9.82 7.30
C ALA A 127 0.14 -9.81 8.31
N THR A 128 0.88 -8.72 8.44
CA THR A 128 2.00 -8.61 9.40
C THR A 128 1.60 -8.90 10.84
N PRO A 129 0.67 -8.17 11.49
CA PRO A 129 0.27 -8.47 12.86
C PRO A 129 -0.47 -9.80 13.00
N ALA A 130 -1.20 -10.26 11.96
CA ALA A 130 -1.86 -11.56 11.98
C ALA A 130 -0.84 -12.72 11.98
N LEU A 131 0.17 -12.66 11.12
CA LEU A 131 1.25 -13.64 11.04
C LEU A 131 2.13 -13.59 12.29
N ARG A 132 2.42 -12.40 12.82
CA ARG A 132 3.13 -12.25 14.09
C ARG A 132 2.38 -12.94 15.22
N LEU A 133 1.07 -12.70 15.35
CA LEU A 133 0.22 -13.37 16.34
C LEU A 133 0.20 -14.90 16.15
N ALA A 134 0.01 -15.36 14.91
CA ALA A 134 -0.04 -16.78 14.58
C ALA A 134 1.29 -17.51 14.83
N SER A 135 2.42 -16.80 14.70
CA SER A 135 3.75 -17.38 14.90
C SER A 135 4.08 -17.71 16.35
N GLY A 136 3.40 -17.09 17.32
CA GLY A 136 3.70 -17.21 18.76
C GLY A 136 5.09 -16.74 19.19
N THR A 137 5.94 -16.28 18.27
CA THR A 137 7.38 -16.05 18.47
C THR A 137 7.68 -14.56 18.28
N GLY A 138 7.16 -13.72 19.17
CA GLY A 138 7.11 -12.26 19.03
C GLY A 138 8.38 -11.59 18.50
N GLU A 139 9.43 -11.48 19.31
CA GLU A 139 10.68 -10.80 18.93
C GLU A 139 11.45 -11.51 17.80
N GLU A 140 11.44 -12.84 17.79
CA GLU A 140 12.09 -13.63 16.73
C GLU A 140 11.39 -13.46 15.37
N TRP A 141 10.07 -13.30 15.37
CA TRP A 141 9.30 -12.94 14.18
C TRP A 141 9.74 -11.56 13.70
N ASP A 142 9.87 -10.59 14.62
CA ASP A 142 10.23 -9.21 14.29
C ASP A 142 11.62 -9.17 13.64
N GLY A 143 12.60 -9.89 14.19
CA GLY A 143 13.94 -10.04 13.60
C GLY A 143 13.91 -10.65 12.20
N ARG A 144 13.20 -11.77 12.03
CA ARG A 144 13.07 -12.43 10.71
C ARG A 144 12.38 -11.55 9.68
N LEU A 145 11.43 -10.70 10.08
CA LEU A 145 10.82 -9.74 9.17
C LEU A 145 11.86 -8.72 8.71
N LEU A 146 12.59 -8.10 9.64
CA LEU A 146 13.59 -7.08 9.34
C LEU A 146 14.61 -7.59 8.32
N ASP A 147 15.11 -8.82 8.51
CA ASP A 147 16.06 -9.47 7.59
C ASP A 147 15.49 -9.67 6.17
N ARG A 148 14.16 -9.77 6.04
CA ARG A 148 13.45 -10.03 4.77
C ARG A 148 12.79 -8.79 4.20
N LEU A 149 12.78 -7.64 4.89
CA LEU A 149 12.08 -6.44 4.44
C LEU A 149 12.51 -6.01 3.04
N TRP A 150 13.83 -6.05 2.77
CA TRP A 150 14.36 -5.75 1.45
C TRP A 150 13.83 -6.69 0.36
N LEU A 151 13.83 -8.01 0.63
CA LEU A 151 13.28 -9.00 -0.30
C LEU A 151 11.78 -8.77 -0.54
N LEU A 152 11.02 -8.42 0.50
CA LEU A 152 9.59 -8.17 0.40
C LEU A 152 9.29 -6.89 -0.38
N SER A 153 10.04 -5.81 -0.14
CA SER A 153 9.84 -4.54 -0.85
C SER A 153 10.23 -4.64 -2.33
N VAL A 154 11.43 -5.15 -2.63
CA VAL A 154 11.91 -5.30 -4.01
C VAL A 154 11.12 -6.37 -4.75
N GLY A 155 10.89 -7.53 -4.12
CA GLY A 155 10.12 -8.62 -4.71
C GLY A 155 8.67 -8.24 -5.00
N GLY A 156 8.00 -7.58 -4.05
CA GLY A 156 6.65 -7.06 -4.23
C GLY A 156 6.57 -6.02 -5.35
N GLY A 157 7.50 -5.06 -5.37
CA GLY A 157 7.61 -4.06 -6.45
C GLY A 157 7.82 -4.69 -7.82
N THR A 158 8.71 -5.67 -7.91
CA THR A 158 9.03 -6.40 -9.15
C THR A 158 7.81 -7.18 -9.64
N ALA A 159 7.10 -7.85 -8.75
CA ALA A 159 5.87 -8.58 -9.08
C ALA A 159 4.79 -7.63 -9.62
N LEU A 160 4.61 -6.44 -9.02
CA LEU A 160 3.69 -5.43 -9.53
C LEU A 160 4.10 -4.95 -10.93
N ALA A 161 5.38 -4.58 -11.13
CA ALA A 161 5.86 -4.13 -12.43
C ALA A 161 5.66 -5.19 -13.52
N GLY A 162 5.93 -6.46 -13.20
CA GLY A 162 5.66 -7.60 -14.08
C GLY A 162 4.19 -7.77 -14.40
N ALA A 163 3.31 -7.69 -13.39
CA ALA A 163 1.86 -7.78 -13.59
C ALA A 163 1.33 -6.66 -14.49
N LEU A 164 1.75 -5.41 -14.26
CA LEU A 164 1.37 -4.26 -15.09
C LEU A 164 1.85 -4.43 -16.54
N THR A 165 3.08 -4.93 -16.72
CA THR A 165 3.64 -5.22 -18.06
C THR A 165 2.83 -6.29 -18.76
N LEU A 166 2.49 -7.39 -18.08
CA LEU A 166 1.67 -8.47 -18.65
C LEU A 166 0.27 -8.01 -19.02
N LEU A 167 -0.35 -7.15 -18.21
CA LEU A 167 -1.65 -6.57 -18.52
C LEU A 167 -1.57 -5.64 -19.75
N ALA A 168 -0.54 -4.80 -19.84
CA ALA A 168 -0.33 -3.90 -20.96
C ALA A 168 -0.07 -4.61 -22.30
N LEU A 169 0.45 -5.84 -22.27
CA LEU A 169 0.65 -6.67 -23.47
C LEU A 169 -0.61 -7.42 -23.91
N ARG A 170 -1.66 -7.46 -23.08
CA ARG A 170 -2.91 -8.19 -23.34
C ARG A 170 -4.08 -7.30 -23.75
N GLY A 171 -4.01 -6.01 -23.44
CA GLY A 171 -4.96 -4.98 -23.91
C GLY A 171 -4.53 -4.42 -25.25
#